data_AF-A0A2D0IL71-F1
#
_entry.id   AF-A0A2D0IL71-F1
#
_cell.length_a   1.000
_cell.length_b   1.000
_cell.length_c   1.000
_cell.angle_alpha   90.00
_cell.angle_beta   90.00
_cell.angle_gamma   90.00
#
_symmetry.space_group_name_H-M   'P 1'
#
loop_
_entity.id
_entity.type
_entity.pdbx_description
1 polymer ?
#
loop_
_entity_poly.entity_id
_entity_poly.type
_entity_poly.pdbx_seq_one_letter_code
_entity_poly.pdbx_strand_id
1 'polypeptide(L)'
;MDRNTPHRDGELFSVPCEAGAQIGGGHLVCANAAGFAVPGQADAGLTVLGVADEFADNRDGQQGECAVRVRRGRAFYFDNDRAQSVTQAQVGRACTLANSVTVKAIKDGDKLPVVGRVLEVSVIDGVLVLIQ
;
A
#
# COMPACT_ATOMS: atom_id res chain seq x y z
N MET A 1 -1.36 10.22 -38.53
CA MET A 1 -1.87 11.31 -37.68
C MET A 1 -1.12 11.19 -36.37
N ASP A 2 -0.32 12.19 -36.01
CA ASP A 2 0.52 12.09 -34.81
C ASP A 2 -0.36 12.25 -33.57
N ARG A 3 -0.29 11.31 -32.63
CA ARG A 3 -1.10 11.31 -31.41
C ARG A 3 -0.21 11.68 -30.24
N ASN A 4 -0.30 12.94 -29.81
CA ASN A 4 0.33 13.35 -28.56
C ASN A 4 -0.41 12.72 -27.37
N THR A 5 0.18 11.71 -26.75
CA THR A 5 -0.40 11.02 -25.59
C THR A 5 0.09 11.68 -24.31
N PRO A 6 -0.82 12.23 -23.47
CA PRO A 6 -0.42 12.85 -22.22
C PRO A 6 0.17 11.81 -21.25
N HIS A 7 1.23 12.19 -20.54
CA HIS A 7 1.89 11.37 -19.53
C HIS A 7 1.90 12.07 -18.17
N ARG A 8 2.06 11.29 -17.11
CA ARG A 8 2.29 11.73 -15.72
C ARG A 8 3.33 10.80 -15.10
N ASP A 9 4.06 11.29 -14.10
CA ASP A 9 5.14 10.53 -13.46
C ASP A 9 4.65 9.30 -12.68
N GLY A 10 3.35 9.22 -12.38
CA GLY A 10 2.74 8.07 -11.70
C GLY A 10 3.06 7.98 -10.20
N GLU A 11 3.88 8.89 -9.66
CA GLU A 11 4.25 8.90 -8.23
C GLU A 11 3.10 9.29 -7.30
N LEU A 12 2.20 10.17 -7.74
CA LEU A 12 1.06 10.65 -6.95
C LEU A 12 -0.18 10.70 -7.84
N PHE A 13 -1.20 9.93 -7.48
CA PHE A 13 -2.44 9.84 -8.25
C PHE A 13 -3.63 9.68 -7.30
N SER A 14 -4.82 10.07 -7.78
CA SER A 14 -6.06 9.98 -7.01
C SER A 14 -6.77 8.67 -7.35
N VAL A 15 -7.26 7.98 -6.32
CA VAL A 15 -7.96 6.70 -6.44
C VAL A 15 -9.33 6.83 -5.77
N PRO A 16 -10.44 6.48 -6.45
CA PRO A 16 -11.77 6.52 -5.85
C PRO A 16 -11.89 5.51 -4.71
N CYS A 17 -12.43 5.94 -3.57
CA CYS A 17 -12.60 5.11 -2.38
C CYS A 17 -13.81 4.18 -2.49
N GLU A 18 -13.74 3.01 -1.84
CA GLU A 18 -14.90 2.12 -1.69
C GLU A 18 -15.96 2.75 -0.77
N ALA A 19 -17.24 2.40 -0.96
CA ALA A 19 -18.30 2.80 -0.06
C ALA A 19 -18.04 2.24 1.35
N GLY A 20 -18.16 3.06 2.39
CA GLY A 20 -17.85 2.63 3.76
C GLY A 20 -16.37 2.70 4.14
N ALA A 21 -15.47 2.99 3.19
CA ALA A 21 -14.04 3.01 3.46
C ALA A 21 -13.59 4.27 4.21
N GLN A 22 -12.66 4.08 5.15
CA GLN A 22 -11.92 5.16 5.80
C GLN A 22 -10.43 4.91 5.65
N ILE A 23 -9.70 5.88 5.10
CA ILE A 23 -8.27 5.77 4.82
C ILE A 23 -7.58 6.93 5.51
N GLY A 24 -6.78 6.62 6.53
CA GLY A 24 -6.00 7.66 7.20
C GLY A 24 -4.77 8.06 6.39
N GLY A 25 -4.35 9.33 6.50
CA GLY A 25 -3.07 9.76 5.94
C GLY A 25 -1.91 8.95 6.51
N GLY A 26 -0.97 8.56 5.66
CA GLY A 26 0.17 7.70 6.02
C GLY A 26 -0.12 6.19 6.02
N HIS A 27 -1.36 5.76 5.77
CA HIS A 27 -1.69 4.33 5.69
C HIS A 27 -1.44 3.75 4.30
N LEU A 28 -1.12 2.45 4.24
CA LEU A 28 -1.15 1.69 3.00
C LEU A 28 -2.55 1.65 2.42
N VAL A 29 -2.62 1.94 1.12
CA VAL A 29 -3.82 1.88 0.31
C VAL A 29 -3.72 0.72 -0.65
N CYS A 30 -4.77 -0.10 -0.67
CA CYS A 30 -4.94 -1.17 -1.61
C CYS A 30 -6.13 -0.90 -2.53
N ALA A 31 -6.13 -1.51 -3.71
CA ALA A 31 -7.29 -1.62 -4.58
C ALA A 31 -7.98 -2.96 -4.30
N ASN A 32 -9.31 -2.92 -4.15
CA ASN A 32 -10.15 -4.11 -4.17
C ASN A 32 -10.30 -4.65 -5.61
N ALA A 33 -11.00 -5.79 -5.77
CA ALA A 33 -11.24 -6.39 -7.08
C ALA A 33 -12.02 -5.49 -8.07
N ALA A 34 -12.77 -4.51 -7.55
CA ALA A 34 -13.49 -3.52 -8.35
C ALA A 34 -12.62 -2.27 -8.68
N GLY A 35 -11.39 -2.19 -8.18
CA GLY A 35 -10.46 -1.09 -8.42
C GLY A 35 -10.63 0.13 -7.50
N PHE A 36 -11.36 -0.02 -6.39
CA PHE A 36 -11.57 1.06 -5.42
C PHE A 36 -10.57 0.98 -4.27
N ALA A 37 -10.19 2.15 -3.75
CA ALA A 37 -9.28 2.29 -2.64
C ALA A 37 -9.91 1.80 -1.34
N VAL A 38 -9.19 0.90 -0.68
CA VAL A 38 -9.48 0.34 0.63
C VAL A 38 -8.23 0.43 1.51
N PRO A 39 -8.37 0.53 2.85
CA PRO A 39 -7.22 0.43 3.73
C PRO A 39 -6.53 -0.94 3.57
N GLY A 40 -5.21 -0.96 3.68
CA GLY A 40 -4.43 -2.20 3.59
C GLY A 40 -4.85 -3.22 4.64
N GLN A 41 -5.16 -4.45 4.19
CA GLN A 41 -5.42 -5.60 5.04
C GLN A 41 -4.83 -6.87 4.43
N ALA A 42 -4.60 -7.90 5.26
CA ALA A 42 -4.07 -9.19 4.82
C ALA A 42 -5.10 -10.02 4.04
N ASP A 43 -5.44 -9.56 2.83
CA ASP A 43 -6.36 -10.23 1.91
C ASP A 43 -5.69 -10.40 0.53
N ALA A 44 -5.68 -11.63 0.03
CA ALA A 44 -5.10 -12.02 -1.24
C ALA A 44 -5.83 -11.41 -2.46
N GLY A 45 -7.08 -10.95 -2.30
CA GLY A 45 -7.85 -10.27 -3.34
C GLY A 45 -7.46 -8.80 -3.55
N LEU A 46 -6.53 -8.27 -2.76
CA LEU A 46 -6.14 -6.87 -2.80
C LEU A 46 -4.88 -6.64 -3.64
N THR A 47 -4.75 -5.42 -4.17
CA THR A 47 -3.54 -4.97 -4.86
C THR A 47 -2.98 -3.73 -4.17
N VAL A 48 -1.72 -3.75 -3.75
CA VAL A 48 -1.11 -2.58 -3.10
C VAL A 48 -0.89 -1.47 -4.13
N LEU A 49 -1.37 -0.25 -3.83
CA LEU A 49 -1.23 0.92 -4.69
C LEU A 49 -0.14 1.87 -4.21
N GLY A 50 0.05 1.99 -2.89
CA GLY A 50 0.96 2.94 -2.28
C GLY A 50 0.51 3.38 -0.90
N VAL A 51 0.96 4.56 -0.47
CA VAL A 51 0.62 5.15 0.83
C VAL A 51 -0.26 6.38 0.61
N ALA A 52 -1.29 6.56 1.46
CA ALA A 52 -2.16 7.71 1.43
C ALA A 52 -1.39 8.99 1.81
N ASP A 53 -1.42 10.00 0.95
CA ASP A 53 -0.83 11.33 1.20
C ASP A 53 -1.79 12.21 2.02
N GLU A 54 -3.07 11.84 2.08
CA GLU A 54 -4.14 12.59 2.76
C GLU A 54 -5.11 11.64 3.49
N PHE A 55 -5.91 12.21 4.40
CA PHE A 55 -7.03 11.51 5.01
C PHE A 55 -8.24 11.55 4.07
N ALA A 56 -8.84 10.39 3.82
CA ALA A 56 -10.06 10.24 3.03
C ALA A 56 -11.11 9.47 3.82
N ASP A 57 -12.33 10.00 3.86
CA ASP A 57 -13.47 9.43 4.57
C ASP A 57 -14.64 9.27 3.61
N ASN A 58 -14.96 8.02 3.28
CA ASN A 58 -16.08 7.64 2.43
C ASN A 58 -17.07 6.75 3.20
N ARG A 59 -17.09 6.82 4.54
CA ARG A 59 -17.91 5.94 5.39
C ARG A 59 -19.40 6.04 5.10
N ASP A 60 -19.86 7.26 4.85
CA ASP A 60 -21.28 7.57 4.57
C ASP A 60 -21.56 7.75 3.07
N GLY A 61 -20.55 7.57 2.22
CA GLY A 61 -20.61 7.85 0.78
C GLY A 61 -20.80 6.60 -0.09
N GLN A 62 -21.28 6.81 -1.31
CA GLN A 62 -21.31 5.78 -2.35
C GLN A 62 -19.90 5.49 -2.90
N GLN A 63 -19.80 4.43 -3.67
CA GLN A 63 -18.56 3.98 -4.26
C GLN A 63 -17.97 5.05 -5.21
N GLY A 64 -16.79 5.57 -4.86
CA GLY A 64 -16.09 6.61 -5.62
C GLY A 64 -16.56 8.04 -5.43
N GLU A 65 -17.40 8.33 -4.42
CA GLU A 65 -17.79 9.71 -4.09
C GLU A 65 -16.62 10.51 -3.51
N CYS A 66 -15.82 9.88 -2.66
CA CYS A 66 -14.53 10.40 -2.19
C CYS A 66 -13.39 9.72 -2.95
N ALA A 67 -12.26 10.42 -3.08
CA ALA A 67 -11.03 9.86 -3.61
C ALA A 67 -9.86 10.18 -2.67
N VAL A 68 -8.89 9.29 -2.65
CA VAL A 68 -7.66 9.43 -1.86
C VAL A 68 -6.46 9.60 -2.78
N ARG A 69 -5.57 10.54 -2.46
CA ARG A 69 -4.27 10.66 -3.11
C ARG A 69 -3.31 9.61 -2.57
N VAL A 70 -2.82 8.75 -3.47
CA VAL A 70 -1.90 7.66 -3.17
C VAL A 70 -0.54 7.97 -3.78
N ARG A 71 0.50 7.81 -2.95
CA ARG A 71 1.90 7.98 -3.33
C ARG A 71 2.60 6.63 -3.48
N ARG A 72 3.30 6.44 -4.60
CA ARG A 72 4.19 5.30 -4.89
C ARG A 72 5.54 5.79 -5.43
N GLY A 73 6.47 4.86 -5.67
CA GLY A 73 7.82 5.16 -6.14
C GLY A 73 8.77 5.64 -5.04
N ARG A 74 8.40 5.47 -3.76
CA ARG A 74 9.18 5.92 -2.60
C ARG A 74 9.28 4.83 -1.55
N ALA A 75 10.27 5.01 -0.67
CA ALA A 75 10.45 4.15 0.48
C ALA A 75 9.71 4.73 1.70
N PHE A 76 8.97 3.88 2.40
CA PHE A 76 8.19 4.24 3.58
C PHE A 76 8.54 3.32 4.74
N TYR A 77 8.54 3.85 5.95
CA TYR A 77 8.69 3.05 7.16
C TYR A 77 7.34 2.46 7.54
N PHE A 78 7.36 1.16 7.84
CA PHE A 78 6.23 0.40 8.34
C PHE A 78 6.61 -0.35 9.61
N ASP A 79 5.61 -0.62 10.44
CA ASP A 79 5.79 -1.49 11.60
C ASP A 79 6.16 -2.90 11.15
N ASN A 80 6.98 -3.57 11.96
CA ASN A 80 7.36 -4.95 11.72
C ASN A 80 6.41 -5.90 12.46
N ASP A 81 5.83 -6.86 11.74
CA ASP A 81 4.95 -7.85 12.36
C ASP A 81 5.70 -8.71 13.39
N ARG A 82 5.06 -9.01 14.53
CA ARG A 82 5.72 -9.78 15.61
C ARG A 82 5.68 -11.29 15.38
N ALA A 83 4.70 -11.80 14.62
CA ALA A 83 4.55 -13.23 14.34
C ALA A 83 5.32 -13.68 13.09
N GLN A 84 5.46 -12.78 12.12
CA GLN A 84 6.15 -12.97 10.84
C GLN A 84 7.07 -11.78 10.54
N SER A 85 8.01 -11.52 11.44
CA SER A 85 8.92 -10.38 11.32
C SER A 85 9.80 -10.44 10.07
N VAL A 86 9.93 -9.29 9.43
CA VAL A 86 10.97 -9.02 8.43
C VAL A 86 12.31 -8.93 9.14
N THR A 87 13.24 -9.81 8.79
CA THR A 87 14.57 -9.86 9.38
C THR A 87 15.62 -9.29 8.43
N GLN A 88 16.83 -9.04 8.92
CA GLN A 88 17.95 -8.55 8.10
C GLN A 88 18.21 -9.43 6.87
N ALA A 89 17.93 -10.74 6.95
CA ALA A 89 18.07 -11.67 5.83
C ALA A 89 17.07 -11.43 4.68
N GLN A 90 16.04 -10.62 4.92
CA GLN A 90 15.00 -10.27 3.94
C GLN A 90 15.22 -8.90 3.30
N VAL A 91 16.26 -8.17 3.71
CA VAL A 91 16.67 -6.94 3.01
C VAL A 91 16.98 -7.27 1.54
N GLY A 92 16.41 -6.48 0.62
CA GLY A 92 16.45 -6.71 -0.82
C GLY A 92 15.37 -7.66 -1.35
N ARG A 93 14.59 -8.32 -0.48
CA ARG A 93 13.48 -9.20 -0.86
C ARG A 93 12.13 -8.50 -0.76
N ALA A 94 11.11 -9.12 -1.36
CA ALA A 94 9.74 -8.66 -1.27
C ALA A 94 9.14 -8.93 0.13
N CYS A 95 8.28 -8.05 0.59
CA CYS A 95 7.46 -8.21 1.81
C CYS A 95 5.97 -8.09 1.50
N THR A 96 5.13 -8.67 2.35
CA THR A 96 3.67 -8.59 2.27
C THR A 96 3.10 -7.71 3.38
N LEU A 97 1.84 -7.30 3.25
CA LEU A 97 1.17 -6.56 4.31
C LEU A 97 0.57 -7.49 5.37
N ALA A 98 0.66 -7.06 6.63
CA ALA A 98 -0.15 -7.59 7.72
C ALA A 98 -1.40 -6.73 7.93
N ASN A 99 -1.24 -5.41 7.88
CA ASN A 99 -2.32 -4.43 7.96
C ASN A 99 -1.89 -3.11 7.28
N SER A 100 -2.63 -2.03 7.49
CA SER A 100 -2.41 -0.74 6.84
C SER A 100 -1.15 0.02 7.29
N VAL A 101 -0.51 -0.39 8.40
CA VAL A 101 0.75 0.20 8.92
C VAL A 101 1.86 -0.83 9.13
N THR A 102 1.56 -2.13 9.09
CA THR A 102 2.49 -3.21 9.44
C THR A 102 2.77 -4.11 8.24
N VAL A 103 4.06 -4.40 8.02
CA VAL A 103 4.55 -5.34 7.00
C VAL A 103 5.10 -6.61 7.64
N LYS A 104 5.12 -7.68 6.85
CA LYS A 104 5.59 -8.98 7.28
C LYS A 104 6.41 -9.70 6.20
N ALA A 105 7.17 -10.68 6.66
CA ALA A 105 7.92 -11.59 5.84
C ALA A 105 7.03 -12.46 4.96
N ILE A 106 7.41 -12.65 3.70
CA ILE A 106 6.79 -13.63 2.80
C ILE A 106 7.26 -15.03 3.17
N LYS A 107 6.32 -15.96 3.38
CA LYS A 107 6.59 -17.40 3.52
C LYS A 107 6.14 -18.16 2.27
N ASP A 108 6.70 -19.35 2.06
CA ASP A 108 6.29 -20.21 0.95
C ASP A 108 4.79 -20.50 1.02
N GLY A 109 4.09 -20.20 -0.08
CA GLY A 109 2.63 -20.37 -0.19
C GLY A 109 1.80 -19.17 0.26
N ASP A 110 2.41 -18.07 0.75
CA ASP A 110 1.67 -16.82 0.99
C ASP A 110 1.10 -16.28 -0.32
N LYS A 111 -0.22 -16.07 -0.35
CA LYS A 111 -0.94 -15.47 -1.48
C LYS A 111 -1.25 -14.00 -1.27
N LEU A 112 -0.62 -13.38 -0.27
CA LEU A 112 -0.88 -12.01 0.10
C LEU A 112 -0.26 -11.03 -0.89
N PRO A 113 -0.82 -9.80 -0.97
CA PRO A 113 -0.31 -8.78 -1.86
C PRO A 113 1.11 -8.38 -1.45
N VAL A 114 1.99 -8.30 -2.44
CA VAL A 114 3.34 -7.78 -2.23
C VAL A 114 3.26 -6.26 -2.09
N VAL A 115 3.80 -5.73 -0.99
CA VAL A 115 3.85 -4.29 -0.72
C VAL A 115 4.98 -3.64 -1.51
N GLY A 116 6.14 -4.28 -1.51
CA GLY A 116 7.34 -3.72 -2.10
C GLY A 116 8.58 -4.48 -1.70
N ARG A 117 9.74 -3.85 -1.91
CA ARG A 117 11.05 -4.40 -1.58
C ARG A 117 11.57 -3.79 -0.28
N VAL A 118 12.03 -4.63 0.65
CA VAL A 118 12.66 -4.18 1.89
C VAL A 118 14.03 -3.55 1.57
N LEU A 119 14.26 -2.33 2.03
CA LEU A 119 15.54 -1.63 1.92
C LEU A 119 16.34 -1.68 3.22
N GLU A 120 15.66 -1.55 4.36
CA GLU A 120 16.28 -1.48 5.68
C GLU A 120 15.36 -2.08 6.74
N VAL A 121 15.94 -2.68 7.78
CA VAL A 121 15.24 -3.10 8.99
C VAL A 121 15.87 -2.37 10.17
N SER A 122 15.19 -1.36 10.69
CA SER A 122 15.55 -0.61 11.89
C SER A 122 14.79 -1.16 13.09
N VAL A 123 15.48 -1.28 14.23
CA VAL A 123 14.84 -1.66 15.50
C VAL A 123 14.06 -0.51 16.14
N ILE A 124 14.29 0.73 15.67
CA ILE A 124 13.65 1.95 16.20
C ILE A 124 12.51 2.39 15.27
N ASP A 125 12.77 2.44 13.96
CA ASP A 125 11.86 3.03 12.97
C ASP A 125 11.01 1.99 12.23
N GLY A 126 11.29 0.70 12.42
CA GLY A 126 10.61 -0.40 11.74
C GLY A 126 11.28 -0.80 10.43
N VAL A 127 10.49 -1.13 9.41
CA VAL A 127 10.97 -1.67 8.13
C VAL A 127 10.81 -0.62 7.04
N LEU A 128 11.90 -0.23 6.40
CA LEU A 128 11.87 0.65 5.24
C LEU A 128 11.56 -0.18 3.99
N VAL A 129 10.43 0.09 3.35
CA VAL A 129 9.96 -0.64 2.17
C VAL A 129 9.80 0.30 0.99
N LEU A 130 10.48 0.00 -0.12
CA LEU A 130 10.30 0.65 -1.41
C LEU A 130 9.06 0.10 -2.11
N ILE A 131 8.06 0.97 -2.28
CA ILE A 131 6.86 0.66 -3.06
C ILE A 131 7.08 1.19 -4.48
N GLN A 132 7.12 0.30 -5.47
CA GLN A 132 7.39 0.64 -6.87
C GLN A 132 6.13 0.67 -7.70
#